data_AF-A0A497XUZ1-F1
#
_entry.id   AF-A0A497XUZ1-F1
#
_cell.length_a   1.000
_cell.length_b   1.000
_cell.length_c   1.000
_cell.angle_alpha   90.00
_cell.angle_beta   90.00
_cell.angle_gamma   90.00
#
_symmetry.space_group_name_H-M   'P 1'
#
loop_
_entity.id
_entity.type
_entity.pdbx_description
1 polymer ?
#
loop_
_entity_poly.entity_id
_entity_poly.type
_entity_poly.pdbx_seq_one_letter_code
_entity_poly.pdbx_strand_id
1 'polypeptide(L)'
;MIFRSTGMKGFKFNLQNTVLPFYGILATFYILLIDSSLVKLSQNNILIHVILFVAIPLLILSNLFLFKIFYRPEFDLKYLIRSALAGSFPSVLTFFFVLFFAIFTSWIADFLKENNYYQAIGTSVFTFGLIFAFALSIPHGRLGKTGERQPKKVLICALSKPGLIGRNAQQKSEDEVFEEMKRLLANGDKERILGLDHTWAPFLELYLFHKEKLEKWYILISKEVYKSKDKFIEILGEEAKEIVHFKPESEGIDFNNYEEIVGVLTEILKEIKRSGYDDEDISVYISGGTSAITLALTLFAVKDGRQVEYLTQSENDKKIISINISFEDLYSFSPEARG
;
A
#
# COMPACT_ATOMS: atom_id res chain seq x y z
N MET A 1 -19.89 -43.47 11.00
CA MET A 1 -19.48 -42.76 12.23
C MET A 1 -18.82 -41.46 11.78
N ILE A 2 -19.55 -40.35 11.88
CA ILE A 2 -19.16 -39.03 11.33
C ILE A 2 -18.61 -38.22 12.51
N PHE A 3 -17.31 -37.94 12.53
CA PHE A 3 -16.77 -36.91 13.42
C PHE A 3 -16.98 -35.54 12.76
N ARG A 4 -18.06 -34.85 13.14
CA ARG A 4 -18.21 -33.41 12.93
C ARG A 4 -17.21 -32.71 13.87
N SER A 5 -16.09 -32.28 13.32
CA SER A 5 -15.27 -31.22 13.91
C SER A 5 -16.10 -29.94 13.94
N THR A 6 -16.60 -29.59 15.12
CA THR A 6 -17.22 -28.29 15.38
C THR A 6 -16.15 -27.22 15.23
N GLY A 7 -16.17 -26.54 14.08
CA GLY A 7 -15.36 -25.36 13.84
C GLY A 7 -15.71 -24.26 14.82
N MET A 8 -14.89 -24.09 15.85
CA MET A 8 -14.76 -22.82 16.55
C MET A 8 -14.34 -21.79 15.50
N LYS A 9 -15.29 -20.94 15.08
CA LYS A 9 -14.97 -19.72 14.34
C LYS A 9 -14.01 -18.92 15.22
N GLY A 10 -12.75 -18.89 14.79
CA GLY A 10 -11.63 -18.36 15.55
C GLY A 10 -11.93 -16.96 16.05
N PHE A 11 -11.85 -16.82 17.37
CA PHE A 11 -11.72 -15.53 18.02
C PHE A 11 -10.44 -14.89 17.44
N LYS A 12 -10.57 -13.98 16.48
CA LYS A 12 -9.44 -13.20 15.95
C LYS A 12 -9.00 -12.26 17.07
N PHE A 13 -8.08 -12.73 17.90
CA PHE A 13 -7.45 -11.91 18.92
C PHE A 13 -6.68 -10.81 18.20
N ASN A 14 -7.24 -9.59 18.17
CA ASN A 14 -6.59 -8.45 17.54
C ASN A 14 -5.48 -7.95 18.48
N LEU A 15 -4.32 -8.61 18.37
CA LEU A 15 -3.13 -8.38 19.19
C LEU A 15 -2.68 -6.90 19.13
N GLN A 16 -2.93 -6.20 18.03
CA GLN A 16 -2.58 -4.78 17.87
C GLN A 16 -3.37 -3.87 18.81
N ASN A 17 -4.66 -4.16 19.02
CA ASN A 17 -5.53 -3.36 19.89
C ASN A 17 -5.32 -3.65 21.39
N THR A 18 -4.57 -4.69 21.74
CA THR A 18 -4.37 -5.13 23.13
C THR A 18 -2.98 -4.81 23.68
N VAL A 19 -1.94 -4.83 22.83
CA VAL A 19 -0.56 -4.60 23.28
C VAL A 19 -0.32 -3.15 23.70
N LEU A 20 -0.88 -2.17 22.97
CA LEU A 20 -0.62 -0.74 23.24
C LEU A 20 -1.31 -0.23 24.52
N PRO A 21 -2.60 -0.52 24.78
CA PRO A 21 -3.25 -0.14 26.05
C PRO A 21 -2.60 -0.82 27.25
N PHE A 22 -2.16 -2.07 27.09
CA PHE A 22 -1.42 -2.79 28.11
C PHE A 22 -0.08 -2.11 28.44
N TYR A 23 0.63 -1.59 27.44
CA TYR A 23 1.86 -0.84 27.64
C TYR A 23 1.61 0.54 28.28
N GLY A 24 0.53 1.23 27.88
CA GLY A 24 0.11 2.48 28.52
C GLY A 24 -0.24 2.29 30.00
N ILE A 25 -0.91 1.19 30.35
CA ILE A 25 -1.21 0.82 31.74
C ILE A 25 0.09 0.53 32.51
N LEU A 26 1.01 -0.25 31.94
CA LEU A 26 2.33 -0.52 32.54
C LEU A 26 3.16 0.76 32.74
N ALA A 27 3.16 1.67 31.76
CA ALA A 27 3.83 2.96 31.84
C ALA A 27 3.26 3.83 32.94
N THR A 28 1.93 3.91 33.02
CA THR A 28 1.21 4.68 34.05
C THR A 28 1.50 4.12 35.43
N PHE A 29 1.47 2.79 35.58
CA PHE A 29 1.86 2.12 36.82
C PHE A 29 3.31 2.37 37.19
N TYR A 30 4.23 2.37 36.22
CA TYR A 30 5.64 2.66 36.44
C TYR A 30 5.87 4.11 36.88
N ILE A 31 5.18 5.09 36.26
CA ILE A 31 5.22 6.49 36.66
C ILE A 31 4.67 6.67 38.09
N LEU A 32 3.56 6.02 38.42
CA LEU A 32 2.99 6.02 39.77
C LEU A 32 3.91 5.36 40.81
N LEU A 33 4.76 4.41 40.39
CA LEU A 33 5.78 3.80 41.24
C LEU A 33 7.02 4.67 41.41
N ILE A 34 7.38 5.49 40.41
CA ILE A 34 8.48 6.47 40.49
C ILE A 34 8.11 7.62 41.42
N ASP A 35 6.84 8.04 41.44
CA ASP A 35 6.35 9.02 42.41
C ASP A 35 6.31 8.38 43.82
N SER A 36 7.48 8.42 44.46
CA SER A 36 7.87 7.83 45.74
C SER A 36 6.96 8.14 46.93
N SER A 37 5.94 8.98 46.76
CA SER A 37 4.96 9.32 47.78
C SER A 37 4.00 8.16 48.13
N LEU A 38 3.78 7.22 47.20
CA LEU A 38 2.80 6.12 47.41
C LEU A 38 3.40 4.81 47.96
N VAL A 39 4.72 4.65 47.96
CA VAL A 39 5.35 3.35 48.27
C VAL A 39 6.50 3.50 49.28
N LYS A 40 6.15 3.56 50.57
CA LYS A 40 7.07 3.26 51.69
C LYS A 40 7.34 1.74 51.79
N LEU A 41 7.65 1.07 50.68
CA LEU A 41 8.08 -0.33 50.73
C LEU A 41 9.55 -0.39 51.18
N SER A 42 9.87 -1.34 52.06
CA SER A 42 11.24 -1.54 52.53
C SER A 42 12.19 -1.76 51.34
N GLN A 43 13.43 -1.28 51.44
CA GLN A 43 14.41 -1.36 50.35
C GLN A 43 14.58 -2.78 49.76
N ASN A 44 14.30 -3.82 50.55
CA ASN A 44 14.38 -5.22 50.11
C ASN A 44 13.25 -5.63 49.14
N ASN A 45 12.09 -4.96 49.16
CA ASN A 45 10.97 -5.27 48.27
C ASN A 45 11.06 -4.55 46.92
N ILE A 46 11.85 -3.48 46.83
CA ILE A 46 12.03 -2.69 45.59
C ILE A 46 12.59 -3.57 44.48
N LEU A 47 13.59 -4.41 44.78
CA LEU A 47 14.19 -5.32 43.79
C LEU A 47 13.17 -6.34 43.25
N ILE A 48 12.33 -6.89 44.13
CA ILE A 48 11.29 -7.86 43.76
C ILE A 48 10.24 -7.20 42.87
N HIS A 49 9.83 -5.97 43.18
CA HIS A 49 8.88 -5.23 42.36
C HIS A 49 9.50 -4.83 41.01
N VAL A 50 10.76 -4.40 40.97
CA VAL A 50 11.45 -4.14 39.69
C VAL A 50 11.49 -5.42 38.84
N ILE A 51 11.86 -6.57 39.41
CA ILE A 51 11.88 -7.84 38.67
C ILE A 51 10.47 -8.22 38.17
N LEU A 52 9.45 -8.16 39.03
CA LEU A 52 8.09 -8.56 38.64
C LEU A 52 7.45 -7.62 37.62
N PHE A 53 7.64 -6.31 37.75
CA PHE A 53 6.99 -5.32 36.88
C PHE A 53 7.78 -4.96 35.63
N VAL A 54 9.09 -5.22 35.62
CA VAL A 54 9.96 -4.89 34.48
C VAL A 54 10.38 -6.16 33.74
N ALA A 55 10.89 -7.18 34.44
CA ALA A 55 11.43 -8.36 33.77
C ALA A 55 10.32 -9.25 33.18
N ILE A 56 9.17 -9.41 33.85
CA ILE A 56 8.08 -10.25 33.33
C ILE A 56 7.46 -9.67 32.06
N PRO A 57 7.06 -8.38 31.99
CA PRO A 57 6.54 -7.81 30.74
C PRO A 57 7.58 -7.82 29.63
N LEU A 58 8.86 -7.57 29.95
CA LEU A 58 9.92 -7.62 28.95
C LEU A 58 10.13 -9.03 28.40
N LEU A 59 10.05 -10.05 29.26
CA LEU A 59 10.16 -11.45 28.87
C LEU A 59 8.94 -11.90 28.06
N ILE A 60 7.74 -11.43 28.39
CA ILE A 60 6.54 -11.67 27.58
C ILE A 60 6.67 -10.99 26.21
N LEU A 61 7.10 -9.72 26.17
CA LEU A 61 7.30 -8.97 24.93
C LEU A 61 8.42 -9.55 24.07
N SER A 62 9.54 -9.96 24.67
CA SER A 62 10.65 -10.58 23.95
C SER A 62 10.24 -11.94 23.40
N ASN A 63 9.47 -12.75 24.14
CA ASN A 63 8.93 -14.00 23.62
C ASN A 63 7.88 -13.77 22.53
N LEU A 64 6.99 -12.77 22.66
CA LEU A 64 6.04 -12.41 21.61
C LEU A 64 6.76 -11.89 20.35
N PHE A 65 7.84 -11.14 20.52
CA PHE A 65 8.67 -10.63 19.44
C PHE A 65 9.47 -11.75 18.76
N LEU A 66 10.14 -12.60 19.53
CA LEU A 66 10.86 -13.77 19.03
C LEU A 66 9.90 -14.74 18.33
N PHE A 67 8.73 -15.01 18.92
CA PHE A 67 7.66 -15.76 18.26
C PHE A 67 7.25 -15.09 16.94
N LYS A 68 7.07 -13.76 16.93
CA LYS A 68 6.73 -13.02 15.71
C LYS A 68 7.85 -13.09 14.66
N ILE A 69 9.14 -13.07 15.04
CA ILE A 69 10.28 -13.22 14.11
C ILE A 69 10.40 -14.67 13.61
N PHE A 70 10.40 -15.66 14.50
CA PHE A 70 10.59 -17.06 14.13
C PHE A 70 9.47 -17.60 13.23
N TYR A 71 8.24 -17.10 13.40
CA TYR A 71 7.12 -17.44 12.53
C TYR A 71 6.94 -16.46 11.35
N ARG A 72 7.86 -15.51 11.15
CA ARG A 72 7.83 -14.55 10.02
C ARG A 72 9.22 -14.34 9.41
N PRO A 73 9.62 -15.21 8.46
CA PRO A 73 10.92 -15.10 7.79
C PRO A 73 11.11 -13.80 6.99
N GLU A 74 10.05 -13.04 6.73
CA GLU A 74 10.05 -11.76 6.01
C GLU A 74 10.45 -10.56 6.88
N PHE A 75 10.56 -10.73 8.20
CA PHE A 75 10.86 -9.65 9.15
C PHE A 75 12.39 -9.45 9.26
N ASP A 76 12.99 -8.67 8.35
CA ASP A 76 14.41 -8.32 8.43
C ASP A 76 14.63 -7.18 9.44
N LEU A 77 15.36 -7.47 10.52
CA LEU A 77 15.75 -6.49 11.54
C LEU A 77 16.52 -5.31 10.91
N LYS A 78 17.30 -5.54 9.85
CA LYS A 78 18.02 -4.47 9.13
C LYS A 78 17.06 -3.50 8.47
N TYR A 79 15.92 -3.98 7.97
CA TYR A 79 14.90 -3.17 7.32
C TYR A 79 14.19 -2.23 8.31
N LEU A 80 13.86 -2.76 9.49
CA LEU A 80 13.25 -2.00 10.58
C LEU A 80 14.17 -0.88 11.08
N ILE A 81 15.47 -1.18 11.24
CA ILE A 81 16.49 -0.21 11.61
C ILE A 81 16.65 0.87 10.52
N ARG A 82 16.69 0.48 9.24
CA ARG A 82 16.77 1.44 8.12
C ARG A 82 15.56 2.36 8.04
N SER A 83 14.35 1.82 8.21
CA SER A 83 13.12 2.61 8.23
C SER A 83 13.08 3.59 9.40
N ALA A 84 13.57 3.16 10.58
CA ALA A 84 13.71 4.02 11.74
C ALA A 84 14.73 5.14 11.57
N LEU A 85 15.87 4.86 10.94
CA LEU A 85 16.89 5.86 10.64
C LEU A 85 16.47 6.81 9.51
N ALA A 86 15.63 6.36 8.57
CA ALA A 86 15.12 7.16 7.46
C ALA A 86 13.99 8.13 7.87
N GLY A 87 13.44 8.02 9.08
CA GLY A 87 12.36 8.88 9.57
C GLY A 87 11.05 8.75 8.78
N SER A 88 10.93 7.74 7.92
CA SER A 88 9.86 7.61 6.93
C SER A 88 8.63 6.90 7.50
N PHE A 89 8.10 7.39 8.63
CA PHE A 89 6.96 6.74 9.27
C PHE A 89 5.74 7.66 9.35
N PRO A 90 4.65 7.35 8.64
CA PRO A 90 3.53 8.27 8.42
C PRO A 90 2.40 8.19 9.46
N SER A 91 2.59 7.46 10.57
CA SER A 91 1.51 7.24 11.55
C SER A 91 1.65 8.12 12.80
N VAL A 92 0.52 8.56 13.35
CA VAL A 92 0.42 9.21 14.68
C VAL A 92 1.10 8.35 15.76
N LEU A 93 1.05 7.04 15.61
CA LEU A 93 1.71 6.09 16.50
C LEU A 93 3.23 6.24 16.49
N THR A 94 3.82 6.53 15.33
CA THR A 94 5.27 6.77 15.23
C THR A 94 5.68 8.09 15.85
N PHE A 95 4.86 9.13 15.68
CA PHE A 95 5.09 10.39 16.39
C PHE A 95 5.16 10.16 17.91
N PHE A 96 4.21 9.40 18.47
CA PHE A 96 4.23 9.04 19.88
C PHE A 96 5.43 8.16 20.24
N PHE A 97 5.80 7.20 19.41
CA PHE A 97 7.00 6.38 19.62
C PHE A 97 8.26 7.25 19.74
N VAL A 98 8.49 8.16 18.78
CA VAL A 98 9.66 9.06 18.78
C VAL A 98 9.63 9.98 20.00
N LEU A 99 8.46 10.54 20.32
CA LEU A 99 8.27 11.39 21.50
C LEU A 99 8.62 10.66 22.80
N PHE A 100 8.05 9.46 23.01
CA PHE A 100 8.31 8.66 24.19
C PHE A 100 9.77 8.19 24.25
N PHE A 101 10.34 7.75 23.13
CA PHE A 101 11.74 7.36 23.05
C PHE A 101 12.66 8.52 23.45
N ALA A 102 12.38 9.74 22.99
CA ALA A 102 13.16 10.93 23.35
C ALA A 102 13.01 11.28 24.84
N ILE A 103 11.80 11.22 25.40
CA ILE A 103 11.55 11.50 26.83
C ILE A 103 12.30 10.49 27.70
N PHE A 104 12.16 9.19 27.42
CA PHE A 104 12.78 8.16 28.25
C PHE A 104 14.31 8.15 28.12
N THR A 105 14.86 8.41 26.93
CA THR A 105 16.32 8.51 26.77
C THR A 105 16.90 9.74 27.50
N SER A 106 16.17 10.86 27.55
CA SER A 106 16.55 12.01 28.38
C SER A 106 16.58 11.66 29.86
N TRP A 107 15.55 10.98 30.37
CA TRP A 107 15.48 10.59 31.79
C TRP A 107 16.57 9.60 32.20
N ILE A 108 16.99 8.69 31.30
CA ILE A 108 18.13 7.80 31.57
C ILE A 108 19.39 8.62 31.87
N ALA A 109 19.66 9.67 31.09
CA ALA A 109 20.83 10.52 31.31
C ALA A 109 20.77 11.25 32.65
N ASP A 110 19.59 11.78 33.01
CA ASP A 110 19.37 12.46 34.29
C ASP A 110 19.55 11.51 35.48
N PHE A 111 18.96 10.31 35.44
CA PHE A 111 19.11 9.31 36.51
C PHE A 111 20.56 8.83 36.67
N LEU A 112 21.30 8.70 35.58
CA LEU A 112 22.73 8.38 35.65
C LEU A 112 23.54 9.50 36.31
N LYS A 113 23.23 10.76 35.99
CA LYS A 113 23.88 11.94 36.59
C LYS A 113 23.60 12.05 38.09
N GLU A 114 22.40 11.66 38.52
CA GLU A 114 21.99 11.64 39.93
C GLU A 114 22.46 10.38 40.69
N ASN A 115 23.20 9.47 40.06
CA ASN A 115 23.58 8.16 40.58
C ASN A 115 22.38 7.28 40.99
N ASN A 116 21.20 7.52 40.41
CA ASN A 116 20.02 6.70 40.61
C ASN A 116 19.98 5.54 39.60
N TYR A 117 20.88 4.58 39.79
CA TYR A 117 21.06 3.47 38.86
C TYR A 117 19.80 2.60 38.70
N TYR A 118 18.96 2.49 39.73
CA TYR A 118 17.72 1.70 39.66
C TYR A 118 16.71 2.31 38.70
N GLN A 119 16.51 3.63 38.75
CA GLN A 119 15.62 4.33 37.83
C GLN A 119 16.19 4.37 36.42
N ALA A 120 17.52 4.52 36.28
CA ALA A 120 18.19 4.42 34.97
C ALA A 120 17.98 3.05 34.31
N ILE A 121 18.15 1.96 35.07
CA ILE A 121 17.92 0.59 34.57
C ILE A 121 16.44 0.38 34.21
N GLY A 122 15.51 0.76 35.07
CA GLY A 122 14.08 0.61 34.79
C GLY A 122 13.64 1.37 33.53
N THR A 123 14.11 2.60 33.37
CA THR A 123 13.82 3.44 32.19
C THR A 123 14.48 2.89 30.93
N SER A 124 15.70 2.34 31.04
CA SER A 124 16.37 1.66 29.93
C SER A 124 15.54 0.47 29.44
N VAL A 125 15.08 -0.36 30.37
CA VAL A 125 14.26 -1.52 30.01
C VAL A 125 12.93 -1.11 29.39
N PHE A 126 12.29 -0.06 29.90
CA PHE A 126 11.07 0.49 29.30
C PHE A 126 11.30 1.01 27.88
N THR A 127 12.42 1.72 27.67
CA THR A 127 12.83 2.23 26.35
C THR A 127 13.05 1.09 25.36
N PHE A 128 13.73 0.01 25.77
CA PHE A 128 13.88 -1.18 24.93
C PHE A 128 12.54 -1.86 24.64
N GLY A 129 11.66 -1.99 25.64
CA GLY A 129 10.33 -2.56 25.46
C GLY A 129 9.45 -1.73 24.51
N LEU A 130 9.60 -0.41 24.47
CA LEU A 130 8.94 0.49 23.52
C LEU A 130 9.31 0.14 22.06
N ILE A 131 10.58 -0.18 21.78
CA ILE A 131 11.04 -0.60 20.44
C ILE A 131 10.30 -1.88 20.01
N PHE A 132 10.18 -2.85 20.91
CA PHE A 132 9.44 -4.09 20.63
C PHE A 132 7.95 -3.83 20.45
N ALA A 133 7.32 -3.04 21.32
CA ALA A 133 5.91 -2.67 21.20
C ALA A 133 5.63 -1.96 19.86
N PHE A 134 6.51 -1.05 19.46
CA PHE A 134 6.44 -0.37 18.17
C PHE A 134 6.57 -1.35 17.00
N ALA A 135 7.58 -2.22 16.99
CA ALA A 135 7.73 -3.27 15.97
C ALA A 135 6.54 -4.25 15.92
N LEU A 136 5.89 -4.51 17.07
CA LEU A 136 4.67 -5.31 17.12
C LEU A 136 3.47 -4.58 16.51
N SER A 137 3.43 -3.26 16.65
CA SER A 137 2.33 -2.39 16.22
C SER A 137 2.35 -2.00 14.74
N ILE A 138 3.50 -2.10 14.06
CA ILE A 138 3.58 -1.86 12.62
C ILE A 138 2.56 -2.79 11.92
N PRO A 139 1.58 -2.21 11.20
CA PRO A 139 0.60 -3.00 10.48
C PRO A 139 1.30 -3.92 9.50
N HIS A 140 0.77 -5.14 9.36
CA HIS A 140 1.25 -6.07 8.36
C HIS A 140 0.81 -5.53 7.00
N GLY A 141 1.77 -5.17 6.16
CA GLY A 141 1.56 -5.31 4.74
C GLY A 141 1.32 -6.78 4.49
N ARG A 142 0.13 -7.12 4.00
CA ARG A 142 0.04 -8.37 3.26
C ARG A 142 0.72 -8.02 1.96
N LEU A 143 2.00 -8.38 1.82
CA LEU A 143 2.69 -8.43 0.53
C LEU A 143 1.67 -8.85 -0.49
N GLY A 144 1.29 -7.89 -1.34
CA GLY A 144 0.20 -8.02 -2.28
C GLY A 144 0.28 -9.34 -3.00
N LYS A 145 -0.45 -10.36 -2.52
CA LYS A 145 -0.63 -11.57 -3.30
C LYS A 145 -1.27 -11.09 -4.60
N THR A 146 -0.75 -11.54 -5.73
CA THR A 146 -1.44 -11.43 -7.01
C THR A 146 -2.87 -11.89 -6.78
N GLY A 147 -3.77 -10.92 -6.70
CA GLY A 147 -5.18 -11.18 -6.51
C GLY A 147 -5.72 -11.70 -7.82
N GLU A 148 -6.75 -12.54 -7.76
CA GLU A 148 -7.53 -12.81 -8.96
C GLU A 148 -8.10 -11.48 -9.46
N ARG A 149 -7.83 -11.14 -10.73
CA ARG A 149 -8.27 -9.89 -11.35
C ARG A 149 -9.79 -9.86 -11.38
N GLN A 150 -10.40 -8.80 -10.85
CA GLN A 150 -11.87 -8.66 -10.84
C GLN A 150 -12.34 -7.40 -11.57
N PRO A 151 -13.47 -7.46 -12.30
CA PRO A 151 -14.08 -6.28 -12.88
C PRO A 151 -14.49 -5.28 -11.79
N LYS A 152 -14.03 -4.04 -11.95
CA LYS A 152 -14.28 -2.85 -11.11
C LYS A 152 -15.23 -1.85 -11.80
N LYS A 153 -15.90 -1.02 -10.99
CA LYS A 153 -16.84 0.02 -11.45
C LYS A 153 -16.16 1.29 -11.93
N VAL A 154 -14.98 1.58 -11.38
CA VAL A 154 -14.18 2.75 -11.74
C VAL A 154 -12.83 2.29 -12.26
N LEU A 155 -12.45 2.72 -13.46
CA LEU A 155 -11.12 2.49 -14.02
C LEU A 155 -10.38 3.82 -14.17
N ILE A 156 -9.09 3.83 -13.83
CA ILE A 156 -8.20 4.98 -13.98
C ILE A 156 -6.96 4.54 -14.75
N CYS A 157 -6.59 5.25 -15.80
CA CYS A 157 -5.37 4.98 -16.56
C CYS A 157 -4.82 6.26 -17.21
N ALA A 158 -3.57 6.20 -17.70
CA ALA A 158 -3.02 7.25 -18.56
C ALA A 158 -2.90 6.77 -20.01
N LEU A 159 -3.51 7.50 -20.96
CA LEU A 159 -3.52 7.11 -22.36
C LEU A 159 -2.14 7.34 -22.99
N SER A 160 -1.63 6.30 -23.64
CA SER A 160 -0.38 6.37 -24.41
C SER A 160 -0.63 7.00 -25.78
N LYS A 161 0.44 7.49 -26.41
CA LYS A 161 0.39 7.93 -27.80
C LYS A 161 0.03 6.75 -28.70
N PRO A 162 -0.94 6.89 -29.63
CA PRO A 162 -1.23 5.85 -30.61
C PRO A 162 0.03 5.57 -31.44
N GLY A 163 0.28 4.30 -31.71
CA GLY A 163 1.47 3.90 -32.43
C GLY A 163 1.61 2.39 -32.49
N LEU A 164 2.22 1.93 -33.57
CA LEU A 164 2.57 0.54 -33.76
C LEU A 164 3.80 0.18 -32.91
N ILE A 165 3.81 -1.03 -32.36
CA ILE A 165 4.89 -1.55 -31.51
C ILE A 165 5.57 -2.70 -32.26
N GLY A 166 6.89 -2.79 -32.18
CA GLY A 166 7.62 -3.95 -32.70
C GLY A 166 7.91 -3.91 -34.20
N ARG A 167 8.47 -5.00 -34.72
CA ARG A 167 9.05 -5.07 -36.09
C ARG A 167 8.00 -5.05 -37.20
N ASN A 168 6.75 -5.37 -36.89
CA ASN A 168 5.64 -5.38 -37.85
C ASN A 168 5.04 -3.99 -38.10
N ALA A 169 5.53 -2.95 -37.41
CA ALA A 169 5.11 -1.56 -37.59
C ALA A 169 5.25 -1.03 -39.03
N GLN A 170 6.01 -1.73 -39.88
CA GLN A 170 6.23 -1.37 -41.29
C GLN A 170 5.22 -2.01 -42.26
N GLN A 171 4.38 -2.95 -41.84
CA GLN A 171 3.56 -3.76 -42.75
C GLN A 171 2.08 -3.38 -42.83
N LYS A 172 1.53 -2.72 -41.81
CA LYS A 172 0.11 -2.32 -41.78
C LYS A 172 -0.02 -0.81 -41.67
N SER A 173 -1.00 -0.25 -42.38
CA SER A 173 -1.38 1.14 -42.17
C SER A 173 -2.06 1.31 -40.80
N GLU A 174 -1.96 2.50 -40.21
CA GLU A 174 -2.58 2.79 -38.91
C GLU A 174 -4.11 2.57 -38.95
N ASP A 175 -4.74 2.94 -40.06
CA ASP A 175 -6.19 2.79 -40.25
C ASP A 175 -6.64 1.33 -40.37
N GLU A 176 -5.85 0.46 -41.00
CA GLU A 176 -6.12 -0.99 -41.01
C GLU A 176 -6.11 -1.57 -39.60
N VAL A 177 -5.16 -1.14 -38.75
CA VAL A 177 -5.08 -1.59 -37.37
C VAL A 177 -6.26 -1.06 -36.55
N PHE A 178 -6.74 0.15 -36.82
CA PHE A 178 -7.93 0.68 -36.14
C PHE A 178 -9.22 -0.04 -36.53
N GLU A 179 -9.40 -0.39 -37.79
CA GLU A 179 -10.55 -1.21 -38.21
C GLU A 179 -10.46 -2.63 -37.63
N GLU A 180 -9.26 -3.19 -37.54
CA GLU A 180 -9.04 -4.46 -36.85
C GLU A 180 -9.38 -4.38 -35.36
N MET A 181 -9.00 -3.28 -34.69
CA MET A 181 -9.37 -3.02 -33.29
C MET A 181 -10.88 -2.94 -33.09
N LYS A 182 -11.59 -2.16 -33.89
CA LYS A 182 -13.06 -2.06 -33.84
C LYS A 182 -13.73 -3.42 -33.98
N ARG A 183 -13.27 -4.22 -34.96
CA ARG A 183 -13.78 -5.57 -35.20
C ARG A 183 -13.54 -6.50 -34.01
N LEU A 184 -12.33 -6.52 -33.46
CA LEU A 184 -12.01 -7.39 -32.33
C LEU A 184 -12.76 -6.97 -31.07
N LEU A 185 -12.94 -5.66 -30.86
CA LEU A 185 -13.72 -5.14 -29.75
C LEU A 185 -15.19 -5.55 -29.85
N ALA A 186 -15.79 -5.44 -31.04
CA ALA A 186 -17.16 -5.89 -31.29
C ALA A 186 -17.36 -7.39 -31.05
N ASN A 187 -16.32 -8.20 -31.32
CA ASN A 187 -16.33 -9.64 -31.08
C ASN A 187 -16.01 -10.03 -29.63
N GLY A 188 -15.56 -9.10 -28.79
CA GLY A 188 -15.16 -9.36 -27.40
C GLY A 188 -13.88 -10.19 -27.25
N ASP A 189 -13.01 -10.20 -28.25
CA ASP A 189 -11.82 -11.08 -28.31
C ASP A 189 -10.60 -10.47 -27.62
N LYS A 190 -10.55 -10.62 -26.29
CA LYS A 190 -9.52 -10.04 -25.41
C LYS A 190 -8.09 -10.49 -25.77
N GLU A 191 -7.90 -11.78 -26.05
CA GLU A 191 -6.58 -12.34 -26.31
C GLU A 191 -6.00 -11.81 -27.61
N ARG A 192 -6.80 -11.73 -28.68
CA ARG A 192 -6.33 -11.20 -29.96
C ARG A 192 -6.10 -9.70 -29.92
N ILE A 193 -6.84 -8.96 -29.09
CA ILE A 193 -6.58 -7.54 -28.86
C ILE A 193 -5.19 -7.33 -28.27
N LEU A 194 -4.80 -8.05 -27.21
CA LEU A 194 -3.46 -7.92 -26.61
C LEU A 194 -2.34 -8.39 -27.55
N GLY A 195 -2.67 -9.27 -28.49
CA GLY A 195 -1.78 -9.70 -29.57
C GLY A 195 -1.54 -8.63 -30.64
N LEU A 196 -2.30 -7.53 -30.65
CA LEU A 196 -2.06 -6.42 -31.58
C LEU A 196 -0.78 -5.68 -31.20
N ASP A 197 0.02 -5.41 -32.22
CA ASP A 197 1.25 -4.63 -32.15
C ASP A 197 0.92 -3.12 -32.09
N HIS A 198 0.13 -2.69 -31.09
CA HIS A 198 -0.30 -1.29 -30.94
C HIS A 198 -0.40 -0.85 -29.48
N THR A 199 -0.03 0.40 -29.20
CA THR A 199 0.01 0.99 -27.85
C THR A 199 -1.35 1.09 -27.16
N TRP A 200 -2.44 1.17 -27.91
CA TRP A 200 -3.81 1.19 -27.39
C TRP A 200 -4.42 -0.18 -27.11
N ALA A 201 -3.81 -1.28 -27.56
CA ALA A 201 -4.33 -2.63 -27.35
C ALA A 201 -4.64 -2.95 -25.87
N PRO A 202 -3.75 -2.63 -24.89
CA PRO A 202 -4.05 -2.88 -23.49
C PRO A 202 -5.30 -2.16 -23.00
N PHE A 203 -5.56 -0.93 -23.46
CA PHE A 203 -6.72 -0.15 -23.05
C PHE A 203 -8.04 -0.73 -23.56
N LEU A 204 -8.02 -1.32 -24.76
CA LEU A 204 -9.19 -2.02 -25.30
C LEU A 204 -9.47 -3.31 -24.54
N GLU A 205 -8.42 -4.04 -24.12
CA GLU A 205 -8.60 -5.21 -23.25
C GLU A 205 -9.16 -4.82 -21.88
N LEU A 206 -8.63 -3.76 -21.26
CA LEU A 206 -9.15 -3.21 -20.01
C LEU A 206 -10.63 -2.88 -20.15
N TYR A 207 -11.02 -2.20 -21.23
CA TYR A 207 -12.42 -1.89 -21.49
C TYR A 207 -13.27 -3.15 -21.55
N LEU A 208 -12.92 -4.15 -22.38
CA LEU A 208 -13.67 -5.40 -22.48
C LEU A 208 -13.70 -6.19 -21.17
N PHE A 209 -12.65 -6.11 -20.37
CA PHE A 209 -12.59 -6.79 -19.09
C PHE A 209 -13.54 -6.17 -18.07
N HIS A 210 -13.58 -4.84 -18.02
CA HIS A 210 -14.39 -4.09 -17.05
C HIS A 210 -15.82 -3.81 -17.52
N LYS A 211 -16.11 -3.85 -18.82
CA LYS A 211 -17.33 -3.33 -19.47
C LYS A 211 -18.64 -3.64 -18.75
N GLU A 212 -18.83 -4.86 -18.28
CA GLU A 212 -20.09 -5.28 -17.62
C GLU A 212 -20.37 -4.58 -16.29
N LYS A 213 -19.32 -4.11 -15.59
CA LYS A 213 -19.44 -3.39 -14.32
C LYS A 213 -18.99 -1.94 -14.39
N LEU A 214 -18.30 -1.55 -15.46
CA LEU A 214 -17.67 -0.24 -15.59
C LEU A 214 -18.74 0.85 -15.69
N GLU A 215 -18.77 1.72 -14.70
CA GLU A 215 -19.66 2.88 -14.65
C GLU A 215 -18.91 4.16 -15.00
N LYS A 216 -17.62 4.26 -14.65
CA LYS A 216 -16.76 5.40 -14.95
C LYS A 216 -15.35 4.99 -15.34
N TRP A 217 -14.81 5.62 -16.38
CA TRP A 217 -13.44 5.42 -16.83
C TRP A 217 -12.73 6.76 -16.96
N TYR A 218 -11.87 7.07 -16.00
CA TYR A 218 -11.05 8.29 -16.03
C TYR A 218 -9.75 8.02 -16.79
N ILE A 219 -9.53 8.78 -17.85
CA ILE A 219 -8.37 8.65 -18.70
C ILE A 219 -7.54 9.93 -18.61
N LEU A 220 -6.38 9.83 -17.97
CA LEU A 220 -5.40 10.91 -17.99
C LEU A 220 -4.82 11.01 -19.39
N ILE A 221 -4.83 12.21 -19.96
CA ILE A 221 -4.40 12.44 -21.35
C ILE A 221 -3.29 13.48 -21.41
N SER A 222 -2.24 13.18 -22.16
CA SER A 222 -1.15 14.14 -22.36
C SER A 222 -1.46 15.13 -23.47
N LYS A 223 -0.75 16.26 -23.48
CA LYS A 223 -0.85 17.29 -24.55
C LYS A 223 -0.66 16.71 -25.95
N GLU A 224 0.22 15.72 -26.08
CA GLU A 224 0.52 15.07 -27.36
C GLU A 224 -0.62 14.18 -27.87
N VAL A 225 -1.35 13.54 -26.94
CA VAL A 225 -2.38 12.54 -27.26
C VAL A 225 -3.78 13.18 -27.32
N TYR A 226 -3.94 14.38 -26.75
CA TYR A 226 -5.23 15.07 -26.65
C TYR A 226 -5.98 15.17 -27.98
N LYS A 227 -5.27 15.40 -29.09
CA LYS A 227 -5.85 15.50 -30.45
C LYS A 227 -6.41 14.17 -30.97
N SER A 228 -5.94 13.05 -30.45
CA SER A 228 -6.35 11.71 -30.87
C SER A 228 -7.44 11.10 -29.98
N LYS A 229 -7.93 11.83 -28.97
CA LYS A 229 -8.92 11.33 -28.01
C LYS A 229 -10.23 10.90 -28.68
N ASP A 230 -10.68 11.64 -29.69
CA ASP A 230 -11.93 11.35 -30.38
C ASP A 230 -11.82 10.07 -31.21
N LYS A 231 -10.64 9.80 -31.79
CA LYS A 231 -10.35 8.53 -32.49
C LYS A 231 -10.38 7.34 -31.53
N PHE A 232 -9.91 7.53 -30.29
CA PHE A 232 -10.00 6.50 -29.26
C PHE A 232 -11.46 6.18 -28.89
N ILE A 233 -12.30 7.21 -28.72
CA ILE A 233 -13.74 7.03 -28.49
C ILE A 233 -14.42 6.35 -29.69
N GLU A 234 -14.06 6.72 -30.91
CA GLU A 234 -14.59 6.10 -32.13
C GLU A 234 -14.32 4.59 -32.17
N ILE A 235 -13.15 4.15 -31.71
CA ILE A 235 -12.81 2.72 -31.61
C ILE A 235 -13.66 2.01 -30.56
N LEU A 236 -13.91 2.66 -29.41
CA LEU A 236 -14.70 2.10 -28.32
C LEU A 236 -16.20 2.00 -28.63
N GLY A 237 -16.70 2.89 -29.49
CA GLY A 237 -18.11 3.01 -29.85
C GLY A 237 -18.87 4.06 -29.02
N GLU A 238 -20.07 4.42 -29.50
CA GLU A 238 -20.88 5.51 -28.92
C GLU A 238 -21.23 5.32 -27.45
N GLU A 239 -21.48 4.07 -27.02
CA GLU A 239 -21.77 3.70 -25.63
C GLU A 239 -20.65 4.10 -24.66
N ALA A 240 -19.40 4.17 -25.13
CA ALA A 240 -18.28 4.53 -24.27
C ALA A 240 -18.23 6.04 -23.95
N LYS A 241 -18.94 6.88 -24.69
CA LYS A 241 -18.95 8.34 -24.47
C LYS A 241 -19.51 8.73 -23.11
N GLU A 242 -20.44 7.95 -22.57
CA GLU A 242 -21.08 8.26 -21.29
C GLU A 242 -20.21 7.87 -20.09
N ILE A 243 -19.34 6.86 -20.26
CA ILE A 243 -18.50 6.34 -19.18
C ILE A 243 -17.07 6.92 -19.22
N VAL A 244 -16.56 7.33 -20.39
CA VAL A 244 -15.18 7.81 -20.53
C VAL A 244 -15.08 9.29 -20.19
N HIS A 245 -14.24 9.61 -19.21
CA HIS A 245 -13.94 10.96 -18.77
C HIS A 245 -12.45 11.25 -18.98
N PHE A 246 -12.13 12.01 -20.02
CA PHE A 246 -10.76 12.48 -20.24
C PHE A 246 -10.41 13.58 -19.23
N LYS A 247 -9.24 13.47 -18.60
CA LYS A 247 -8.73 14.44 -17.64
C LYS A 247 -7.31 14.89 -17.99
N PRO A 248 -7.02 16.20 -17.97
CA PRO A 248 -7.98 17.30 -17.83
C PRO A 248 -8.87 17.40 -19.08
N GLU A 249 -9.99 18.11 -18.93
CA GLU A 249 -10.96 18.29 -20.03
C GLU A 249 -10.43 19.20 -21.15
N SER A 250 -9.42 20.02 -20.85
CA SER A 250 -8.77 20.95 -21.78
C SER A 250 -7.28 20.66 -21.97
N GLU A 251 -6.84 20.65 -23.23
CA GLU A 251 -5.44 20.61 -23.72
C GLU A 251 -4.52 19.47 -23.25
N GLY A 252 -4.93 18.61 -22.31
CA GLY A 252 -4.09 17.55 -21.74
C GLY A 252 -2.99 18.09 -20.84
N ILE A 253 -2.26 17.20 -20.16
CA ILE A 253 -1.18 17.55 -19.21
C ILE A 253 0.21 17.16 -19.72
N ASP A 254 1.25 17.73 -19.13
CA ASP A 254 2.61 17.24 -19.35
C ASP A 254 2.86 16.02 -18.44
N PHE A 255 3.05 14.85 -19.05
CA PHE A 255 3.36 13.62 -18.31
C PHE A 255 4.76 13.60 -17.69
N ASN A 256 5.57 14.64 -17.88
CA ASN A 256 6.82 14.84 -17.13
C ASN A 256 6.64 15.79 -15.93
N ASN A 257 5.51 16.47 -15.82
CA ASN A 257 5.20 17.36 -14.70
C ASN A 257 4.43 16.60 -13.61
N TYR A 258 5.16 16.10 -12.61
CA TYR A 258 4.59 15.32 -11.52
C TYR A 258 3.52 16.07 -10.71
N GLU A 259 3.69 17.38 -10.47
CA GLU A 259 2.71 18.19 -9.73
C GLU A 259 1.38 18.30 -10.47
N GLU A 260 1.43 18.50 -11.78
CA GLU A 260 0.25 18.57 -12.66
C GLU A 260 -0.50 17.23 -12.65
N ILE A 261 0.23 16.12 -12.75
CA ILE A 261 -0.33 14.76 -12.67
C ILE A 261 -1.04 14.54 -11.32
N VAL A 262 -0.39 14.86 -10.20
CA VAL A 262 -0.95 14.67 -8.86
C VAL A 262 -2.18 15.56 -8.65
N GLY A 263 -2.17 16.79 -9.17
CA GLY A 263 -3.32 17.69 -9.17
C GLY A 263 -4.53 17.04 -9.82
N VAL A 264 -4.38 16.53 -11.04
CA VAL A 264 -5.46 15.85 -11.79
C VAL A 264 -5.95 14.59 -11.07
N LEU A 265 -5.04 13.75 -10.55
CA LEU A 265 -5.42 12.54 -9.80
C LEU A 265 -6.20 12.89 -8.52
N THR A 266 -5.85 14.00 -7.87
CA THR A 266 -6.57 14.49 -6.68
C THR A 266 -7.98 14.94 -7.03
N GLU A 267 -8.17 15.60 -8.18
CA GLU A 267 -9.49 15.99 -8.68
C GLU A 267 -10.35 14.77 -9.02
N ILE A 268 -9.79 13.80 -9.76
CA ILE A 268 -10.45 12.52 -10.06
C ILE A 268 -10.92 11.84 -8.77
N LEU A 269 -10.06 11.77 -7.75
CA LEU A 269 -10.44 11.16 -6.47
C LEU A 269 -11.59 11.90 -5.78
N LYS A 270 -11.59 13.23 -5.80
CA LYS A 270 -12.70 14.02 -5.25
C LYS A 270 -14.00 13.73 -5.99
N GLU A 271 -13.97 13.62 -7.31
CA GLU A 271 -15.14 13.29 -8.15
C GLU A 271 -15.66 11.87 -7.86
N ILE A 272 -14.77 10.89 -7.76
CA ILE A 272 -15.09 9.50 -7.41
C ILE A 272 -15.79 9.45 -6.04
N LYS A 273 -15.23 10.08 -5.01
CA LYS A 273 -15.80 10.09 -3.67
C LYS A 273 -17.13 10.83 -3.60
N ARG A 274 -17.28 11.96 -4.32
CA ARG A 274 -18.56 12.67 -4.42
C ARG A 274 -19.65 11.85 -5.12
N SER A 275 -19.25 10.96 -6.03
CA SER A 275 -20.16 10.05 -6.73
C SER A 275 -20.54 8.81 -5.89
N GLY A 276 -20.01 8.66 -4.67
CA GLY A 276 -20.36 7.58 -3.76
C GLY A 276 -19.59 6.27 -3.93
N TYR A 277 -18.49 6.27 -4.70
CA TYR A 277 -17.65 5.08 -4.89
C TYR A 277 -16.61 4.91 -3.77
N ASP A 278 -16.42 3.66 -3.36
CA ASP A 278 -15.40 3.29 -2.39
C ASP A 278 -14.08 2.89 -3.04
N ASP A 279 -13.02 2.76 -2.25
CA ASP A 279 -11.70 2.40 -2.80
C ASP A 279 -11.69 0.98 -3.40
N GLU A 280 -12.58 0.10 -2.94
CA GLU A 280 -12.79 -1.25 -3.49
C GLU A 280 -13.41 -1.25 -4.90
N ASP A 281 -14.07 -0.17 -5.29
CA ASP A 281 -14.68 -0.02 -6.62
C ASP A 281 -13.67 0.40 -7.69
N ILE A 282 -12.43 0.74 -7.30
CA ILE A 282 -11.42 1.37 -8.17
C ILE A 282 -10.41 0.35 -8.66
N SER A 283 -10.17 0.36 -9.97
CA SER A 283 -8.99 -0.21 -10.62
C SER A 283 -8.11 0.89 -11.20
N VAL A 284 -6.80 0.76 -11.04
CA VAL A 284 -5.80 1.68 -11.59
C VAL A 284 -4.85 0.91 -12.47
N TYR A 285 -4.84 1.19 -13.77
CA TYR A 285 -3.90 0.62 -14.71
C TYR A 285 -2.64 1.50 -14.81
N ILE A 286 -1.49 0.93 -14.45
CA ILE A 286 -0.23 1.67 -14.31
C ILE A 286 0.72 1.50 -15.50
N SER A 287 0.44 0.59 -16.43
CA SER A 287 1.32 0.31 -17.57
C SER A 287 1.03 1.23 -18.76
N GLY A 288 1.50 2.48 -18.68
CA GLY A 288 1.38 3.41 -19.80
C GLY A 288 2.00 4.77 -19.51
N GLY A 289 2.64 5.35 -20.52
CA GLY A 289 3.24 6.69 -20.45
C GLY A 289 4.69 6.70 -19.94
N THR A 290 5.10 7.83 -19.36
CA THR A 290 6.44 8.06 -18.83
C THR A 290 6.62 7.41 -17.44
N SER A 291 7.87 7.36 -16.96
CA SER A 291 8.15 6.90 -15.59
C SER A 291 7.44 7.74 -14.52
N ALA A 292 7.25 9.05 -14.77
CA ALA A 292 6.63 9.96 -13.82
C ALA A 292 5.12 9.67 -13.63
N ILE A 293 4.37 9.48 -14.73
CA ILE A 293 2.94 9.11 -14.65
C ILE A 293 2.76 7.70 -14.08
N THR A 294 3.62 6.75 -14.45
CA THR A 294 3.63 5.39 -13.88
C THR A 294 3.81 5.44 -12.36
N LEU A 295 4.78 6.23 -11.87
CA LEU A 295 5.01 6.40 -10.43
C LEU A 295 3.83 7.07 -9.74
N ALA A 296 3.28 8.15 -10.32
CA ALA A 296 2.14 8.85 -9.75
C ALA A 296 0.89 7.96 -9.66
N LEU A 297 0.58 7.20 -10.71
CA LEU A 297 -0.52 6.24 -10.71
C LEU A 297 -0.28 5.10 -9.71
N THR A 298 0.95 4.61 -9.59
CA THR A 298 1.30 3.59 -8.60
C THR A 298 1.07 4.10 -7.19
N LEU A 299 1.61 5.27 -6.84
CA LEU A 299 1.43 5.89 -5.53
C LEU A 299 -0.04 6.21 -5.24
N PHE A 300 -0.79 6.65 -6.26
CA PHE A 300 -2.23 6.81 -6.16
C PHE A 300 -2.92 5.47 -5.88
N ALA A 301 -2.53 4.40 -6.56
CA ALA A 301 -3.14 3.10 -6.41
C ALA A 301 -2.79 2.40 -5.08
N VAL A 302 -1.72 2.85 -4.40
CA VAL A 302 -1.31 2.34 -3.10
C VAL A 302 -2.25 2.83 -2.00
N LYS A 303 -3.39 2.15 -1.91
CA LYS A 303 -4.36 2.31 -0.84
C LYS A 303 -5.16 1.03 -0.70
N ASP A 304 -5.42 0.63 0.54
CA ASP A 304 -6.24 -0.55 0.83
C ASP A 304 -7.55 -0.55 0.05
N GLY A 305 -7.81 -1.67 -0.64
CA GLY A 305 -9.01 -1.91 -1.44
C GLY A 305 -8.87 -1.67 -2.94
N ARG A 306 -7.92 -0.82 -3.38
CA ARG A 306 -7.74 -0.52 -4.81
C ARG A 306 -7.07 -1.68 -5.53
N GLN A 307 -7.55 -2.00 -6.74
CA GLN A 307 -6.91 -2.97 -7.61
C GLN A 307 -5.90 -2.27 -8.52
N VAL A 308 -4.64 -2.70 -8.48
CA VAL A 308 -3.62 -2.18 -9.40
C VAL A 308 -3.43 -3.17 -10.54
N GLU A 309 -3.52 -2.70 -11.78
CA GLU A 309 -3.38 -3.52 -12.98
C GLU A 309 -2.16 -3.10 -13.79
N TYR A 310 -1.42 -4.07 -14.33
CA TYR A 310 -0.27 -3.80 -15.17
C TYR A 310 -0.09 -4.88 -16.25
N LEU A 311 0.54 -4.49 -17.35
CA LEU A 311 0.87 -5.38 -18.46
C LEU A 311 2.19 -6.11 -18.18
N THR A 312 2.20 -7.43 -18.31
CA THR A 312 3.42 -8.23 -18.20
C THR A 312 4.42 -7.89 -19.31
N GLN A 313 5.71 -7.90 -18.98
CA GLN A 313 6.80 -7.63 -19.94
C GLN A 313 7.21 -8.85 -20.78
N SER A 314 6.45 -9.95 -20.74
CA SER A 314 6.75 -11.15 -21.52
C SER A 314 6.38 -10.95 -22.98
N GLU A 315 7.34 -11.07 -23.90
CA GLU A 315 7.09 -10.96 -25.35
C GLU A 315 6.13 -12.04 -25.87
N ASN A 316 6.11 -13.21 -25.23
CA ASN A 316 5.32 -14.37 -25.68
C ASN A 316 4.01 -14.56 -24.91
N ASP A 317 3.77 -13.81 -23.84
CA ASP A 317 2.58 -13.97 -22.99
C ASP A 317 2.17 -12.62 -22.36
N LYS A 318 1.82 -11.67 -23.22
CA LYS A 318 1.28 -10.36 -22.82
C LYS A 318 -0.07 -10.58 -22.13
N LYS A 319 -0.13 -10.30 -20.84
CA LYS A 319 -1.34 -10.40 -20.01
C LYS A 319 -1.41 -9.20 -19.08
N ILE A 320 -2.62 -8.71 -18.84
CA ILE A 320 -2.86 -7.75 -17.77
C ILE A 320 -3.14 -8.53 -16.50
N ILE A 321 -2.35 -8.27 -15.47
CA ILE A 321 -2.47 -8.91 -14.16
C ILE A 321 -2.74 -7.88 -13.08
N SER A 322 -3.44 -8.30 -12.03
CA SER A 322 -3.74 -7.46 -10.88
C SER A 322 -2.85 -7.79 -9.69
N ILE A 323 -2.40 -6.74 -9.03
CA ILE A 323 -1.75 -6.80 -7.72
C ILE A 323 -2.51 -5.90 -6.75
N ASN A 324 -2.55 -6.33 -5.50
CA ASN A 324 -3.17 -5.56 -4.43
C ASN A 324 -2.01 -4.90 -3.67
N ILE A 325 -1.78 -3.60 -3.87
CA ILE A 325 -0.64 -2.91 -3.26
C ILE A 325 -1.12 -2.17 -2.03
N SER A 326 -0.69 -2.61 -0.86
CA SER A 326 -0.87 -1.89 0.40
C SER A 326 0.27 -0.89 0.61
N PHE A 327 0.06 0.10 1.48
CA PHE A 327 1.07 1.12 1.77
C PHE A 327 2.35 0.49 2.32
N GLU A 328 2.20 -0.55 3.10
CA GLU A 328 3.27 -1.35 3.67
C GLU A 328 4.10 -2.11 2.61
N ASP A 329 3.53 -2.39 1.44
CA ASP A 329 4.23 -3.07 0.34
C ASP A 329 5.26 -2.18 -0.35
N LEU A 330 5.05 -0.85 -0.32
CA LEU A 330 6.03 0.14 -0.80
C LEU A 330 7.30 0.18 0.06
N TYR A 331 7.21 -0.34 1.27
CA TYR A 331 8.33 -0.42 2.21
C TYR A 331 9.03 -1.78 2.06
N SER A 332 8.31 -2.84 1.72
CA SER A 332 8.89 -4.18 1.56
C SER A 332 9.73 -4.42 0.30
N PHE A 333 10.24 -3.39 -0.40
CA PHE A 333 11.14 -3.56 -1.54
C PHE A 333 12.54 -4.08 -1.14
N SER A 334 12.59 -5.25 -0.49
CA SER A 334 13.77 -6.12 -0.54
C SER A 334 13.69 -6.93 -1.85
N PRO A 335 14.74 -6.89 -2.70
CA PRO A 335 14.82 -7.72 -3.91
C PRO A 335 14.68 -9.23 -3.62
N GLU A 336 14.97 -9.64 -2.38
CA GLU A 336 15.05 -11.04 -1.95
C GLU A 336 13.67 -11.70 -1.75
N ALA A 337 12.59 -10.91 -1.66
CA ALA A 337 11.22 -11.43 -1.49
C ALA A 337 10.53 -11.80 -2.82
N ARG A 338 11.23 -11.72 -3.96
CA ARG A 338 10.71 -12.05 -5.31
C ARG A 338 11.01 -13.50 -5.76
N GLY A 339 11.41 -14.38 -4.82
CA GLY A 339 11.72 -15.79 -5.08
C GLY A 339 10.50 -16.69 -5.08
#